data_AF-A0A520H2C7-F1
#
_entry.id   AF-A0A520H2C7-F1
#
_cell.length_a   1.000
_cell.length_b   1.000
_cell.length_c   1.000
_cell.angle_alpha   90.00
_cell.angle_beta   90.00
_cell.angle_gamma   90.00
#
_symmetry.space_group_name_H-M   'P 1'
#
loop_
_entity.id
_entity.type
_entity.pdbx_description
1 polymer ?
#
loop_
_entity_poly.entity_id
_entity_poly.type
_entity_poly.pdbx_seq_one_letter_code
_entity_poly.pdbx_strand_id
1 'polypeptide(L)' 'HAHRPDAGTAAASLLATEWKRPYARELGAYPVAALRNAKYWPPVGRVDNVYGDRNLFCSCLPVEAYAEAE' A
#
# COMPACT_ATOMS: atom_id res chain seq x y z
N HIS A 1 3.47 19.18 -14.82
CA HIS A 1 3.10 18.50 -13.57
C HIS A 1 3.53 17.04 -13.65
N ALA A 2 4.72 16.70 -13.17
CA ALA A 2 5.14 15.29 -13.10
C ALA A 2 4.30 14.60 -12.01
N HIS A 3 3.62 13.51 -12.38
CA HIS A 3 2.84 12.70 -11.45
C HIS A 3 3.75 12.17 -10.34
N ARG A 4 3.68 12.80 -9.17
CA ARG A 4 4.46 12.39 -8.01
C ARG A 4 3.98 10.98 -7.63
N PRO A 5 4.89 10.00 -7.45
CA PRO A 5 4.49 8.66 -7.02
C PRO A 5 3.75 8.75 -5.68
N ASP A 6 2.72 7.93 -5.54
CA ASP A 6 1.96 7.82 -4.29
C ASP A 6 2.91 7.45 -3.14
N ALA A 7 2.82 8.19 -2.04
CA ALA A 7 3.62 7.95 -0.87
C ALA A 7 3.25 6.59 -0.25
N GLY A 8 4.19 5.65 -0.25
CA GLY A 8 4.06 4.35 0.40
C GLY A 8 3.39 3.28 -0.46
N THR A 9 4.06 2.80 -1.51
CA THR A 9 3.59 1.63 -2.27
C THR A 9 3.97 0.34 -1.55
N ALA A 10 2.95 -0.47 -1.22
CA ALA A 10 3.15 -1.79 -0.63
C ALA A 10 3.72 -2.79 -1.66
N ALA A 11 4.51 -3.76 -1.19
CA ALA A 11 5.11 -4.78 -2.04
C ALA A 11 4.06 -5.57 -2.84
N ALA A 12 2.92 -5.91 -2.22
CA ALA A 12 1.81 -6.60 -2.88
C ALA A 12 1.28 -5.84 -4.09
N SER A 13 1.13 -4.51 -3.99
CA SER A 13 0.67 -3.67 -5.12
C SER A 13 1.72 -3.58 -6.24
N LEU A 14 3.01 -3.63 -5.90
CA LEU A 14 4.08 -3.66 -6.89
C LEU A 14 4.16 -5.01 -7.60
N LEU A 15 3.91 -6.11 -6.90
CA LEU A 15 3.98 -7.47 -7.45
C LEU A 15 2.72 -7.90 -8.19
N ALA A 16 1.64 -7.11 -8.14
CA ALA A 16 0.43 -7.34 -8.93
C ALA A 16 0.74 -7.50 -10.42
N THR A 17 0.04 -8.42 -11.09
CA THR A 17 0.25 -8.72 -12.52
C THR A 17 0.08 -7.47 -13.40
N GLU A 18 -0.93 -6.64 -13.09
CA GLU A 18 -1.22 -5.41 -13.84
C GLU A 18 -0.67 -4.16 -13.15
N TRP A 19 -0.17 -3.21 -13.93
CA TRP A 19 0.32 -1.91 -13.45
C TRP A 19 -0.42 -0.77 -14.14
N LYS A 20 -1.40 -0.17 -13.44
CA LYS A 20 -2.30 0.87 -13.99
C LYS A 20 -1.95 2.29 -13.53
N ARG A 21 -0.72 2.54 -13.08
CA ARG A 21 -0.26 3.86 -12.62
C ARG A 21 0.40 4.62 -13.78
N PRO A 22 0.25 5.95 -13.88
CA PRO A 22 0.86 6.78 -14.94
C PRO A 22 2.36 7.05 -14.72
N TYR A 23 3.04 6.20 -13.96
CA TYR A 23 4.47 6.28 -13.67
C TYR A 23 5.06 4.87 -13.57
N ALA A 24 6.37 4.73 -13.77
CA ALA A 24 7.02 3.42 -13.76
C ALA A 24 6.99 2.76 -12.37
N ARG A 25 6.84 1.44 -12.34
CA ARG A 25 6.86 0.64 -11.11
C ARG A 25 8.10 0.89 -10.24
N GLU A 26 9.26 1.06 -10.88
CA GLU A 26 10.50 1.42 -10.19
C GLU A 26 10.43 2.76 -9.45
N LEU A 27 9.72 3.74 -10.01
CA LEU A 27 9.58 5.05 -9.38
C LEU A 27 8.70 4.98 -8.12
N GLY A 28 7.74 4.06 -8.08
CA GLY A 28 6.95 3.77 -6.87
C GLY A 28 7.74 2.99 -5.81
N ALA A 29 8.59 2.06 -6.25
CA ALA A 29 9.43 1.25 -5.35
C ALA A 29 10.60 2.05 -4.75
N TYR A 30 11.36 2.74 -5.59
CA TYR A 30 12.65 3.35 -5.29
C TYR A 30 12.75 4.80 -5.80
N PRO A 31 11.96 5.74 -5.23
CA PRO A 31 12.00 7.14 -5.66
C PRO A 31 13.33 7.85 -5.36
N VAL A 32 14.16 7.29 -4.46
CA VAL A 32 15.52 7.76 -4.17
C VAL A 32 16.49 6.57 -4.19
N ALA A 33 17.71 6.79 -4.71
CA ALA A 33 18.67 5.72 -4.98
C ALA A 33 19.04 4.88 -3.75
N ALA A 34 19.18 5.52 -2.57
CA ALA A 34 19.53 4.85 -1.32
C ALA A 34 18.56 3.72 -0.93
N LEU A 35 17.29 3.82 -1.34
CA LEU A 35 16.29 2.81 -1.04
C LEU A 35 16.53 1.48 -1.77
N ARG A 36 17.37 1.45 -2.82
CA ARG A 36 17.72 0.19 -3.49
C ARG A 36 18.59 -0.73 -2.62
N ASN A 37 19.34 -0.15 -1.68
CA ASN A 37 20.22 -0.91 -0.78
C ASN A 37 19.53 -1.30 0.53
N ALA A 38 18.64 -0.43 1.02
CA ALA A 38 17.86 -0.66 2.24
C ALA A 38 16.47 -0.05 2.08
N LYS A 39 15.47 -0.91 1.87
CA LYS A 39 14.07 -0.52 1.71
C LYS A 39 13.25 -1.01 2.89
N TYR A 40 12.58 -0.09 3.58
CA TYR A 40 11.42 -0.43 4.38
C TYR A 40 10.18 -0.51 3.47
N TRP A 41 9.51 -1.66 3.49
CA TRP A 41 8.28 -1.88 2.73
C TRP A 41 7.06 -1.56 3.60
N PRO A 42 6.20 -0.63 3.18
CA PRO A 42 4.90 -0.46 3.82
C PRO A 42 4.12 -1.78 3.72
N PRO A 43 3.59 -2.32 4.83
CA PRO A 43 2.84 -3.57 4.81
C PRO A 43 1.48 -3.41 4.11
N VAL A 44 0.91 -2.20 4.17
CA VAL A 44 -0.37 -1.84 3.54
C VAL A 44 -0.23 -0.56 2.71
N GLY A 45 -1.17 -0.35 1.78
CA GLY A 45 -1.30 0.90 1.05
C GLY A 45 -1.88 2.03 1.91
N ARG A 46 -2.27 3.13 1.25
CA ARG A 46 -2.93 4.24 1.93
C ARG A 46 -4.25 3.80 2.55
N VAL A 47 -4.42 4.08 3.84
CA VAL A 47 -5.66 3.83 4.60
C VAL A 47 -6.77 4.78 4.16
N ASP A 48 -8.01 4.27 4.05
CA ASP A 48 -9.21 5.08 3.85
C ASP A 48 -9.74 5.56 5.20
N ASN A 49 -9.40 6.81 5.53
CA ASN A 49 -9.82 7.42 6.78
C ASN A 49 -11.34 7.66 6.84
N VAL A 50 -11.98 8.03 5.73
CA VAL A 50 -13.41 8.37 5.71
C VAL A 50 -14.27 7.13 5.94
N TYR A 51 -13.85 5.99 5.39
CA TYR A 51 -14.50 4.72 5.68
C TYR A 51 -14.39 4.37 7.17
N GLY A 52 -13.21 4.53 7.77
CA GLY A 52 -12.97 4.27 9.20
C GLY A 52 -13.83 5.15 10.12
N ASP A 53 -13.95 6.45 9.81
CA ASP A 53 -14.78 7.38 10.57
C ASP A 53 -16.28 7.04 10.52
N ARG A 54 -16.74 6.40 9.43
CA ARG A 54 -18.14 6.00 9.21
C ARG A 54 -18.45 4.59 9.72
N ASN A 55 -17.44 3.72 9.85
CA ASN A 55 -17.58 2.32 10.24
C ASN A 55 -16.64 2.02 11.40
N LEU A 56 -17.05 2.44 12.60
CA LEU A 56 -16.19 2.42 13.78
C LEU A 56 -16.05 0.99 14.35
N PHE A 57 -14.86 0.41 14.21
CA PHE A 57 -14.46 -0.85 14.85
C PHE A 57 -13.28 -0.57 15.79
N CYS A 58 -13.49 -0.69 17.10
CA CYS A 58 -12.47 -0.38 18.13
C CYS A 58 -12.09 -1.56 19.01
N SER A 59 -12.56 -2.76 18.66
CA SER A 59 -12.17 -4.02 19.29
C SER A 59 -11.70 -4.99 18.21
N CYS A 60 -11.02 -6.05 18.61
CA CYS A 60 -10.68 -7.14 17.69
C CYS A 60 -11.95 -7.69 17.04
N LEU A 61 -11.82 -8.03 15.76
CA LEU A 61 -12.85 -8.83 15.08
C LEU A 61 -12.80 -10.27 15.62
N PRO A 62 -13.91 -11.02 15.52
CA PRO A 62 -13.90 -12.45 15.78
C PRO A 62 -12.86 -13.16 14.89
N VAL A 63 -12.25 -14.24 15.38
CA VAL A 63 -11.13 -14.92 14.71
C VAL A 63 -11.52 -15.39 13.31
N GLU A 64 -12.77 -15.79 13.15
CA GLU A 64 -13.38 -16.24 11.90
C GLU A 64 -13.31 -15.17 10.80
N ALA A 65 -13.37 -13.89 11.16
CA ALA A 65 -13.28 -12.79 10.20
C ALA A 65 -11.88 -12.64 9.57
N TYR A 66 -10.84 -13.22 10.19
CA TYR A 66 -9.49 -13.22 9.61
C TYR A 66 -9.28 -14.36 8.61
N ALA A 67 -10.09 -15.42 8.65
CA ALA A 67 -9.95 -16.57 7.77
C ALA A 67 -10.37 -16.28 6.32
N GLU A 68 -11.16 -15.23 6.09
CA GLU A 68 -11.61 -14.82 4.74
C GLU A 68 -10.61 -13.89 4.03
N ALA A 69 -9.54 -13.45 4.71
CA ALA A 69 -8.59 -12.45 4.21
C ALA A 69 -7.33 -13.03 3.56
N GLU A 70 -7.24 -14.37 3.41
CA GLU A 70 -6.14 -15.09 2.73
C GLU A 70 -6.39 -15.36 1.25
#